data_AF-A0A356IIS6-F1
#
_entry.id   AF-A0A356IIS6-F1
#
_cell.length_a   1.000
_cell.length_b   1.000
_cell.length_c   1.000
_cell.angle_alpha   90.00
_cell.angle_beta   90.00
_cell.angle_gamma   90.00
#
_symmetry.space_group_name_H-M   'P 1'
#
loop_
_entity.id
_entity.type
_entity.pdbx_description
1 polymer ?
#
loop_
_entity_poly.entity_id
_entity_poly.type
_entity_poly.pdbx_seq_one_letter_code
_entity_poly.pdbx_strand_id
1 'polypeptide(L)' 'MTEITPAKGKLGVLLVGLGAVSTTFIGGVLAVRKGLAQPIGSLTQMGTVRLGQRT' A
#
# COMPACT_ATOMS: atom_id res chain seq x y z
N MET A 1 -18.56 -20.14 7.02
CA MET A 1 -17.32 -19.55 6.47
C MET A 1 -17.74 -18.29 5.75
N THR A 2 -17.36 -17.11 6.25
CA THR A 2 -17.84 -15.84 5.70
C THR A 2 -17.03 -15.49 4.46
N GLU A 3 -17.68 -15.35 3.32
CA GLU A 3 -17.04 -14.88 2.09
C GLU A 3 -16.76 -13.38 2.21
N ILE A 4 -15.49 -12.98 2.22
CA ILE A 4 -15.09 -11.58 2.30
C ILE A 4 -14.92 -11.07 0.87
N THR A 5 -15.85 -10.22 0.42
CA THR A 5 -15.81 -9.65 -0.93
C THR A 5 -14.64 -8.67 -1.10
N PRO A 6 -13.95 -8.64 -2.26
CA PRO A 6 -12.88 -7.68 -2.52
C PRO A 6 -13.37 -6.22 -2.52
N ALA A 7 -12.51 -5.31 -2.05
CA ALA A 7 -12.75 -3.87 -2.18
C ALA A 7 -12.70 -3.44 -3.65
N LYS A 8 -13.69 -2.64 -4.08
CA LYS A 8 -13.80 -2.11 -5.46
C LYS A 8 -13.86 -0.58 -5.43
N GLY A 9 -13.35 0.07 -6.47
CA GLY A 9 -13.41 1.54 -6.63
C GLY A 9 -12.11 2.28 -6.25
N LYS A 10 -12.18 3.62 -6.18
CA LYS A 10 -11.05 4.49 -5.79
C LYS A 10 -11.08 4.73 -4.29
N LEU A 11 -9.95 4.56 -3.61
CA LEU A 11 -9.78 4.95 -2.21
C LEU A 11 -9.33 6.42 -2.12
N GLY A 12 -10.09 7.24 -1.40
CA GLY A 12 -9.67 8.60 -1.04
C GLY A 12 -8.71 8.55 0.15
N VAL A 13 -7.58 9.26 0.05
CA VAL A 13 -6.62 9.43 1.15
C VAL A 13 -6.44 10.93 1.38
N LEU A 14 -6.94 11.43 2.51
CA LEU A 14 -6.80 12.83 2.91
C LEU A 14 -5.53 13.00 3.76
N LEU A 15 -4.59 13.80 3.28
CA LEU A 15 -3.38 14.15 4.00
C LEU A 15 -3.51 15.55 4.58
N VAL A 16 -3.27 15.69 5.88
CA VAL A 16 -3.25 16.99 6.55
C VAL A 16 -1.85 17.61 6.38
N GLY A 17 -1.77 18.67 5.59
CA GLY A 17 -0.52 19.37 5.30
C GLY A 17 0.29 18.74 4.14
N LEU A 18 1.08 19.59 3.47
CA LEU A 18 1.91 19.23 2.32
C LEU A 18 3.40 19.42 2.64
N GLY A 19 3.92 18.56 3.52
CA GLY A 19 5.34 18.51 3.88
C GLY A 19 6.12 17.45 3.11
N ALA A 20 7.38 17.21 3.54
CA ALA A 20 8.27 16.21 2.94
C ALA A 20 7.64 14.80 2.90
N VAL A 21 6.96 14.38 3.97
CA VAL A 21 6.33 13.05 4.03
C VAL A 21 5.11 12.96 3.11
N SER A 22 4.21 13.95 3.12
CA SER A 22 3.01 13.93 2.26
C SER A 22 3.37 13.93 0.78
N THR A 23 4.34 14.76 0.38
CA THR A 23 4.76 14.87 -1.02
C THR A 23 5.51 13.64 -1.51
N THR A 24 6.38 13.05 -0.68
CA THR A 24 7.05 11.77 -1.01
C THR A 24 6.07 10.61 -1.08
N PHE A 25 5.07 10.56 -0.20
CA PHE A 25 3.98 9.58 -0.29
C PHE A 25 3.25 9.70 -1.64
N ILE A 26 2.81 10.92 -2.02
CA ILE A 26 2.11 11.15 -3.29
C ILE A 26 2.99 10.74 -4.48
N GLY A 27 4.23 11.22 -4.53
CA GLY A 27 5.17 10.92 -5.61
C GLY A 27 5.48 9.42 -5.72
N GLY A 28 5.75 8.77 -4.59
CA GLY A 28 6.02 7.34 -4.52
C GLY A 28 4.84 6.49 -4.99
N VAL A 29 3.62 6.80 -4.53
CA VAL A 29 2.40 6.10 -4.97
C VAL A 29 2.19 6.26 -6.48
N LEU A 30 2.39 7.47 -7.02
CA LEU A 30 2.25 7.71 -8.47
C LEU A 30 3.32 6.98 -9.29
N ALA A 31 4.57 6.93 -8.82
CA ALA A 31 5.66 6.21 -9.47
C ALA A 31 5.38 4.70 -9.52
N VAL A 32 4.97 4.11 -8.38
CA VAL A 32 4.60 2.68 -8.30
C VAL A 32 3.39 2.39 -9.19
N ARG A 33 2.35 3.24 -9.15
CA ARG A 33 1.15 3.07 -9.99
C ARG A 33 1.46 3.12 -11.50
N LYS A 34 2.49 3.85 -11.90
CA LYS A 34 2.96 3.94 -13.30
C LYS A 34 3.97 2.85 -13.66
N GLY A 35 4.34 1.96 -12.74
CA GLY A 35 5.35 0.91 -12.97
C GLY A 35 6.78 1.45 -13.06
N LEU A 36 7.04 2.66 -12.57
CA LEU A 36 8.36 3.30 -12.64
C LEU A 36 9.26 2.95 -11.44
N ALA A 37 8.68 2.43 -10.36
CA ALA A 37 9.39 2.08 -9.13
C ALA A 37 8.71 0.91 -8.41
N GLN A 38 9.45 0.22 -7.54
CA GLN A 38 8.90 -0.78 -6.63
C GLN A 38 8.52 -0.14 -5.29
N PRO A 39 7.51 -0.65 -4.56
CA PRO A 39 7.06 -0.11 -3.28
C PRO A 39 7.97 -0.51 -2.10
N ILE A 40 9.28 -0.27 -2.23
CA ILE A 40 10.32 -0.71 -1.28
C ILE A 40 9.99 -0.19 0.13
N GLY A 41 10.05 -1.10 1.11
CA GLY A 41 9.75 -0.82 2.51
C GLY A 41 8.27 -0.88 2.87
N SER A 42 7.35 -1.08 1.91
CA SER A 42 5.93 -1.26 2.20
C SER A 42 5.64 -2.67 2.71
N LEU A 43 5.34 -2.79 4.01
CA LEU A 43 5.00 -4.07 4.62
C LEU A 43 3.76 -4.72 4.00
N THR A 44 2.73 -3.93 3.68
CA THR A 44 1.49 -4.49 3.12
C THR A 44 1.64 -4.97 1.69
N GLN A 45 2.60 -4.44 0.93
CA GLN A 45 2.82 -4.80 -0.48
C GLN A 45 3.95 -5.82 -0.67
N MET A 46 4.96 -5.82 0.21
CA MET A 46 6.16 -6.67 0.05
C MET A 46 6.34 -7.66 1.20
N GLY A 47 5.63 -7.50 2.31
CA GLY A 47 5.71 -8.40 3.44
C GLY A 47 5.03 -9.73 3.17
N THR A 48 5.61 -10.81 3.66
CA THR A 48 5.02 -12.15 3.64
C THR A 48 4.58 -12.53 5.04
N VAL A 49 3.37 -13.08 5.18
CA VAL A 49 2.88 -13.67 6.43
C VAL A 49 2.88 -15.19 6.29
N ARG A 50 3.38 -15.89 7.30
CA ARG A 50 3.34 -17.34 7.36
C ARG A 50 1.94 -17.79 7.79
N LEU A 51 1.35 -18.70 7.02
CA LEU A 51 0.01 -19.23 7.30
C LEU A 51 0.01 -20.58 8.06
N GLY A 52 1.18 -21.18 8.32
CA GLY A 52 1.33 -22.48 8.96
C GLY A 52 1.95 -22.45 10.37
N GLN A 53 1.88 -23.58 11.09
CA GLN A 53 2.37 -23.77 12.47
C GLN A 53 3.89 -23.56 12.61
N ARG A 54 4.32 -22.82 13.64
CA ARG A 54 5.72 -22.85 14.14
C ARG A 54 5.85 -24.12 14.98
N THR A 55 6.50 -25.14 14.43
CA THR A 55 7.15 -26.15 15.27
C THR A 55 8.02 -25.47 16.31
#